data_AF-A0AAV1QGW7-F1
#
_entry.id   AF-A0AAV1QGW7-F1
#
_cell.length_a   1.000
_cell.length_b   1.000
_cell.length_c   1.000
_cell.angle_alpha   90.00
_cell.angle_beta   90.00
_cell.angle_gamma   90.00
#
_symmetry.space_group_name_H-M   'P 1'
#
loop_
_entity.id
_entity.type
_entity.pdbx_description
1 polymer ?
#
loop_
_entity_poly.entity_id
_entity_poly.type
_entity_poly.pdbx_seq_one_letter_code
_entity_poly.pdbx_strand_id
1 'polypeptide(L)'
;TNPCSRSNGGCQQLCFHLGSGRRTCSCAHGRLAEDGFACERYEGYLLYSERTILKSIHLSDENDLNSPVQPFENPALFKNVIALAFDYSQKTAGTNRIFFSDVHFGNIQMINDDWTGRSIIAE
;
A
#
# COMPACT_ATOMS: atom_id res chain seq x y z
N THR A 1 30.94 -11.65 -5.33
CA THR A 1 30.50 -10.95 -4.11
C THR A 1 29.13 -10.35 -4.33
N ASN A 2 28.17 -10.59 -3.43
CA ASN A 2 26.82 -10.03 -3.52
C ASN A 2 26.80 -8.59 -2.96
N PRO A 3 26.53 -7.55 -3.77
CA PRO A 3 26.46 -6.17 -3.28
C PRO A 3 25.34 -5.91 -2.27
N CYS A 4 24.25 -6.67 -2.33
CA CYS A 4 23.12 -6.52 -1.41
C CYS A 4 23.46 -6.94 0.03
N SER A 5 24.49 -7.77 0.24
CA SER A 5 24.85 -8.24 1.58
C SER A 5 25.44 -7.15 2.49
N ARG A 6 25.86 -6.02 1.92
CA ARG A 6 26.35 -4.85 2.67
C ARG A 6 25.33 -3.74 2.58
N SER A 7 24.75 -3.36 3.72
CA SER A 7 23.80 -2.24 3.82
C SER A 7 22.65 -2.30 2.80
N ASN A 8 22.14 -3.51 2.51
CA ASN A 8 21.10 -3.74 1.49
C ASN A 8 21.45 -3.18 0.10
N GLY A 9 22.74 -3.07 -0.26
CA GLY A 9 23.17 -2.43 -1.50
C GLY A 9 22.82 -0.93 -1.62
N GLY A 10 22.43 -0.30 -0.51
CA GLY A 10 21.90 1.07 -0.42
C GLY A 10 20.38 1.18 -0.63
N CYS A 11 19.67 0.09 -0.93
CA CYS A 11 18.23 0.14 -1.22
C CYS A 11 17.41 0.36 0.05
N GLN A 12 16.35 1.18 -0.03
CA GLN A 12 15.46 1.44 1.10
C GLN A 12 14.68 0.19 1.54
N GLN A 13 14.19 -0.61 0.59
CA GLN A 13 13.39 -1.80 0.88
C GLN A 13 14.01 -3.07 0.31
N LEU A 14 13.93 -3.29 -1.00
CA LEU A 14 14.35 -4.54 -1.63
C LEU A 14 15.60 -4.33 -2.47
N CYS A 15 16.57 -5.25 -2.33
CA CYS A 15 17.78 -5.31 -3.15
C CYS A 15 17.85 -6.65 -3.89
N PHE A 16 17.90 -6.60 -5.22
CA PHE A 16 18.01 -7.78 -6.07
C PHE A 16 19.42 -7.86 -6.67
N HIS A 17 20.12 -8.97 -6.41
CA HIS A 17 21.42 -9.23 -7.00
C HIS A 17 21.27 -9.78 -8.42
N LEU A 18 21.87 -9.10 -9.40
CA LEU A 18 21.78 -9.46 -10.82
C LEU A 18 22.99 -10.28 -11.32
N GLY A 19 23.88 -10.69 -10.42
CA GLY A 19 25.16 -11.31 -10.79
C GLY A 19 26.23 -10.28 -11.15
N SER A 20 27.47 -10.74 -11.37
CA SER A 20 28.60 -9.92 -11.82
C SER A 20 28.86 -8.64 -11.00
N GLY A 21 28.58 -8.68 -9.70
CA GLY A 21 28.70 -7.51 -8.81
C GLY A 21 27.65 -6.41 -9.03
N ARG A 22 26.61 -6.66 -9.84
CA ARG A 22 25.50 -5.74 -10.09
C ARG A 22 24.33 -6.00 -9.14
N ARG A 23 23.54 -4.95 -8.89
CA ARG A 23 22.29 -5.01 -8.13
C ARG A 23 21.28 -4.01 -8.67
N THR A 24 20.01 -4.22 -8.38
CA THR A 24 18.94 -3.24 -8.56
C THR A 24 18.11 -3.12 -7.29
N CYS A 25 17.51 -1.96 -7.06
CA CYS A 25 16.58 -1.73 -5.96
C CYS A 25 15.13 -1.86 -6.45
N SER A 26 14.22 -2.19 -5.53
CA SER A 26 12.77 -2.12 -5.77
C SER A 26 12.02 -1.87 -4.47
N CYS A 27 10.74 -1.55 -4.60
CA CYS A 27 9.84 -1.25 -3.49
C CYS A 27 8.76 -2.34 -3.41
N ALA A 28 8.47 -2.80 -2.19
CA ALA A 28 7.42 -3.79 -1.96
C ALA A 28 6.03 -3.23 -2.21
N HIS A 29 5.86 -1.93 -1.97
CA HIS A 29 4.72 -1.10 -2.32
C HIS A 29 5.26 0.30 -2.64
N GLY A 30 4.61 1.01 -3.55
CA GLY A 30 5.16 2.28 -4.06
C GLY A 30 6.12 2.09 -5.23
N ARG A 31 6.63 3.20 -5.74
CA ARG A 31 7.56 3.26 -6.87
C ARG A 31 8.98 3.53 -6.39
N LEU A 32 9.96 3.06 -7.16
CA LEU A 32 11.34 3.45 -6.95
C LEU A 32 11.53 4.92 -7.34
N ALA A 33 12.19 5.68 -6.48
CA ALA A 33 12.53 7.08 -6.74
C ALA A 33 13.56 7.22 -7.87
N GLU A 34 13.72 8.43 -8.39
CA GLU A 34 14.69 8.72 -9.47
C GLU A 34 16.15 8.47 -9.07
N ASP A 35 16.45 8.54 -7.76
CA ASP A 35 17.77 8.20 -7.25
C ASP A 35 18.13 6.71 -7.42
N GLY A 36 17.13 5.85 -7.65
CA GLY A 36 17.28 4.41 -7.80
C GLY A 36 17.50 3.65 -6.48
N PHE A 37 17.19 4.27 -5.33
CA PHE A 37 17.39 3.71 -3.99
C PHE A 37 16.17 3.86 -3.08
N ALA A 38 15.55 5.04 -3.07
CA ALA A 38 14.43 5.37 -2.20
C ALA A 38 13.09 4.87 -2.77
N CYS A 39 12.11 4.73 -1.89
CA CYS A 39 10.75 4.32 -2.23
C CYS A 39 9.76 5.45 -1.97
N GLU A 40 8.95 5.75 -2.98
CA GLU A 40 7.96 6.81 -2.96
C GLU A 40 6.55 6.24 -3.13
N ARG A 41 5.55 6.95 -2.58
CA ARG A 41 4.15 6.62 -2.85
C ARG A 41 3.78 7.01 -4.28
N TYR A 42 2.84 6.29 -4.87
CA TYR A 42 2.23 6.72 -6.14
C TYR A 42 1.37 7.96 -5.90
N GLU A 43 1.33 8.87 -6.88
CA GLU A 43 0.54 10.10 -6.79
C GLU A 43 -0.97 9.84 -6.76
N GLY A 44 -1.40 8.73 -7.37
CA GLY A 44 -2.78 8.27 -7.39
C GLY A 44 -2.88 6.77 -7.63
N TYR A 45 -3.94 6.16 -7.11
CA TYR A 45 -4.27 4.75 -7.27
C TYR A 45 -5.78 4.55 -7.15
N LEU A 46 -6.30 3.46 -7.71
CA LEU A 46 -7.66 3.02 -7.45
C LEU A 46 -7.65 2.10 -6.22
N LEU A 47 -8.56 2.31 -5.28
CA LEU A 47 -8.81 1.41 -4.16
C LEU A 47 -10.16 0.73 -4.37
N TYR A 48 -10.22 -0.59 -4.19
CA TYR A 48 -11.46 -1.36 -4.31
C TYR A 48 -11.54 -2.43 -3.22
N SER A 49 -12.76 -2.83 -2.89
CA SER A 49 -13.05 -3.86 -1.90
C SER A 49 -13.42 -5.15 -2.60
N GLU A 50 -12.81 -6.24 -2.17
CA GLU A 50 -13.40 -7.56 -2.23
C GLU A 50 -14.11 -7.83 -0.89
N ARG A 51 -14.65 -9.05 -0.71
CA ARG A 51 -15.45 -9.39 0.48
C ARG A 51 -14.71 -9.19 1.81
N THR A 52 -13.44 -9.57 1.86
CA THR A 52 -12.64 -9.63 3.11
C THR A 52 -11.32 -8.88 3.01
N ILE A 53 -11.07 -8.18 1.91
CA ILE A 53 -9.80 -7.52 1.63
C ILE A 53 -10.02 -6.26 0.82
N LEU A 54 -9.25 -5.20 1.11
CA LEU A 54 -9.15 -4.02 0.26
C LEU A 54 -7.86 -4.09 -0.54
N LYS A 55 -7.93 -3.83 -1.84
CA LYS A 55 -6.78 -3.88 -2.76
C LYS A 55 -6.66 -2.58 -3.53
N SER A 56 -5.45 -2.32 -4.02
CA SER A 56 -5.17 -1.16 -4.85
C SER A 56 -4.56 -1.55 -6.19
N ILE A 57 -4.84 -0.78 -7.23
CA ILE A 57 -4.22 -0.91 -8.55
C ILE A 57 -3.66 0.43 -9.03
N HIS A 58 -2.61 0.36 -9.84
CA HIS A 58 -2.06 1.52 -10.53
C HIS A 58 -3.06 2.07 -11.56
N LEU A 59 -3.12 3.39 -11.69
CA LEU A 59 -3.89 4.05 -12.74
C LEU A 59 -3.09 4.23 -14.04
N SER A 60 -1.76 4.12 -13.96
CA SER A 60 -0.85 4.54 -15.03
C SER A 60 -0.23 3.38 -15.80
N ASP A 61 -0.12 2.21 -15.17
CA ASP A 61 0.49 1.01 -15.76
C ASP A 61 -0.31 -0.23 -15.33
N GLU A 62 -1.05 -0.81 -16.27
CA GLU A 62 -1.85 -2.02 -16.03
C GLU A 62 -0.98 -3.29 -15.93
N ASN A 63 0.27 -3.23 -16.36
CA ASN A 63 1.21 -4.37 -16.31
C ASN A 63 2.06 -4.37 -15.04
N ASP A 64 2.05 -3.27 -14.27
CA ASP A 64 2.70 -3.22 -12.97
C ASP A 64 1.84 -4.01 -11.96
N LEU A 65 2.33 -5.21 -11.62
CA LEU A 65 1.69 -6.10 -10.65
C LEU A 65 2.02 -5.71 -9.20
N ASN A 66 2.89 -4.72 -8.99
CA ASN A 66 3.09 -4.18 -7.68
C ASN A 66 1.79 -3.51 -7.21
N SER A 67 1.47 -3.59 -5.93
CA SER A 67 0.28 -2.87 -5.42
C SER A 67 0.74 -1.53 -4.87
N PRO A 68 0.10 -0.39 -5.22
CA PRO A 68 0.48 0.92 -4.69
C PRO A 68 0.49 0.98 -3.17
N VAL A 69 -0.49 0.32 -2.54
CA VAL A 69 -0.63 0.19 -1.10
C VAL A 69 -0.67 -1.29 -0.72
N GLN A 70 -0.20 -1.61 0.47
CA GLN A 70 -0.34 -2.95 1.02
C GLN A 70 -1.83 -3.35 1.11
N PRO A 71 -2.24 -4.52 0.56
CA PRO A 71 -3.62 -4.98 0.67
C PRO A 71 -4.07 -5.08 2.13
N PHE A 72 -5.29 -4.60 2.41
CA PHE A 72 -5.85 -4.58 3.76
C PHE A 72 -6.61 -5.86 4.04
N GLU A 73 -5.96 -6.83 4.69
CA GLU A 73 -6.57 -8.10 5.08
C GLU A 73 -6.44 -8.32 6.59
N ASN A 74 -7.57 -8.33 7.28
CA ASN A 74 -7.66 -8.64 8.69
C ASN A 74 -9.06 -9.20 8.99
N PRO A 75 -9.20 -10.50 9.25
CA PRO A 75 -10.49 -11.13 9.48
C PRO A 75 -11.29 -10.57 10.67
N ALA A 76 -10.64 -9.84 11.58
CA ALA A 76 -11.31 -9.16 12.69
C ALA A 76 -11.91 -7.80 12.29
N LEU A 77 -11.49 -7.23 11.16
CA LEU A 77 -11.91 -5.91 10.68
C LEU A 77 -12.76 -5.99 9.40
N PHE A 78 -12.46 -6.96 8.54
CA PHE A 78 -13.07 -7.14 7.23
C PHE A 78 -13.68 -8.55 7.12
N LYS A 79 -15.00 -8.60 6.92
CA LYS A 79 -15.78 -9.83 6.78
C LYS A 79 -16.74 -9.79 5.61
N ASN A 80 -17.40 -8.65 5.40
CA ASN A 80 -18.26 -8.44 4.25
C ASN A 80 -18.34 -6.95 3.91
N VAL A 81 -17.25 -6.43 3.34
CA VAL A 81 -17.15 -5.04 2.91
C VAL A 81 -18.03 -4.81 1.69
N ILE A 82 -18.90 -3.79 1.73
CA ILE A 82 -19.87 -3.52 0.65
C ILE A 82 -19.68 -2.16 -0.01
N ALA A 83 -19.19 -1.15 0.71
CA ALA A 83 -18.99 0.18 0.17
C ALA A 83 -17.69 0.78 0.70
N LEU A 84 -17.09 1.62 -0.14
CA LEU A 84 -15.86 2.35 0.13
C LEU A 84 -16.06 3.83 -0.18
N ALA A 85 -15.47 4.67 0.65
CA ALA A 85 -15.25 6.08 0.37
C ALA A 85 -13.82 6.44 0.76
N PHE A 86 -13.25 7.42 0.06
CA PHE A 86 -11.84 7.77 0.18
C PHE A 86 -11.69 9.28 0.35
N ASP A 87 -10.94 9.68 1.36
CA ASP A 87 -10.58 11.08 1.62
C ASP A 87 -9.08 11.25 1.34
N TYR A 88 -8.81 11.73 0.12
CA TYR A 88 -7.49 12.07 -0.40
C TYR A 88 -7.10 13.48 0.06
N SER A 89 -5.79 13.76 0.19
CA SER A 89 -5.27 15.12 0.48
C SER A 89 -5.39 15.58 1.95
N GLN A 90 -5.13 14.70 2.91
CA GLN A 90 -4.73 15.16 4.24
C GLN A 90 -3.29 15.70 4.20
N LYS A 91 -3.14 16.95 3.74
CA LYS A 91 -1.85 17.66 3.56
C LYS A 91 -0.96 17.69 4.82
N THR A 92 -1.54 17.44 6.00
CA THR A 92 -0.88 17.45 7.30
C THR A 92 -0.52 16.07 7.84
N ALA A 93 -1.17 15.00 7.39
CA ALA A 93 -1.02 13.65 7.98
C ALA A 93 -0.09 12.73 7.19
N GLY A 94 0.14 13.00 5.90
CA GLY A 94 0.96 12.13 5.03
C GLY A 94 0.30 10.78 4.71
N THR A 95 -0.97 10.61 5.07
CA THR A 95 -1.78 9.41 4.86
C THR A 95 -3.16 9.78 4.33
N ASN A 96 -3.78 8.88 3.58
CA ASN A 96 -5.17 9.02 3.14
C ASN A 96 -6.10 8.25 4.07
N ARG A 97 -7.34 8.73 4.24
CA ARG A 97 -8.35 8.02 5.04
C ARG A 97 -9.25 7.19 4.16
N ILE A 98 -9.43 5.93 4.55
CA ILE A 98 -10.30 4.96 3.91
C ILE A 98 -11.49 4.75 4.82
N PHE A 99 -12.69 4.96 4.30
CA PHE A 99 -13.94 4.67 4.98
C PHE A 99 -14.60 3.47 4.31
N PHE A 100 -15.04 2.51 5.10
CA PHE A 100 -15.67 1.31 4.58
C PHE A 100 -16.81 0.84 5.47
N SER A 101 -17.89 0.35 4.84
CA SER A 101 -18.97 -0.31 5.56
C SER A 101 -18.84 -1.82 5.47
N ASP A 102 -19.03 -2.49 6.59
CA ASP A 102 -19.03 -3.95 6.67
C ASP A 102 -20.39 -4.43 7.18
N VAL A 103 -21.14 -5.13 6.31
CA VAL A 103 -22.51 -5.57 6.65
C VAL A 103 -22.53 -6.73 7.64
N HIS A 104 -21.43 -7.48 7.78
CA HIS A 104 -21.34 -8.53 8.79
C HIS A 104 -21.21 -7.91 10.19
N PHE A 105 -20.41 -6.86 10.32
CA PHE A 105 -20.26 -6.14 11.59
C PHE A 105 -21.34 -5.08 11.82
N GLY A 106 -22.08 -4.69 10.78
CA GLY A 106 -23.13 -3.69 10.86
C GLY A 106 -22.60 -2.29 11.17
N ASN A 107 -21.36 -1.97 10.77
CA ASN A 107 -20.72 -0.70 11.12
C ASN A 107 -20.02 -0.03 9.94
N ILE A 108 -19.70 1.24 10.12
CA ILE A 108 -18.79 1.99 9.24
C ILE A 108 -17.49 2.22 9.99
N GLN A 109 -16.38 1.87 9.37
CA GLN A 109 -15.04 1.98 9.91
C GLN A 109 -14.21 2.96 9.08
N MET A 110 -13.21 3.55 9.73
CA MET A 110 -12.18 4.38 9.11
C MET A 110 -10.82 3.78 9.44
N ILE A 111 -9.90 3.75 8.47
CA ILE A 111 -8.49 3.40 8.65
C ILE A 111 -7.62 4.24 7.71
N ASN A 112 -6.39 4.54 8.10
CA ASN A 112 -5.44 5.20 7.21
C ASN A 112 -4.85 4.21 6.19
N ASP A 113 -4.39 4.72 5.05
CA ASP A 113 -3.73 3.94 3.99
C ASP A 113 -2.36 3.33 4.38
N ASP A 114 -1.85 3.69 5.55
CA ASP A 114 -0.66 3.10 6.18
C ASP A 114 -1.00 2.14 7.34
N TRP A 115 -2.26 1.70 7.42
CA TRP A 115 -2.82 0.83 8.47
C TRP A 115 -2.97 1.45 9.87
N THR A 116 -2.66 2.73 10.04
CA THR A 116 -2.80 3.40 11.33
C THR A 116 -4.20 4.02 11.52
N GLY A 117 -4.46 4.56 12.71
CA GLY A 117 -5.63 5.45 12.91
C GLY A 117 -7.00 4.80 12.81
N ARG A 118 -7.11 3.47 12.97
CA ARG A 118 -8.38 2.75 12.85
C ARG A 118 -9.41 3.22 13.89
N SER A 119 -10.64 3.46 13.46
CA SER A 119 -11.80 3.73 14.33
C SER A 119 -13.12 3.24 13.74
N ILE A 120 -14.10 2.94 14.60
CA ILE A 120 -15.51 2.79 14.20
C ILE A 120 -16.14 4.18 14.24
N ILE A 121 -16.86 4.57 13.19
CA ILE A 121 -17.45 5.90 13.06
C ILE A 121 -18.99 5.89 13.06
N ALA A 122 -19.62 4.74 12.82
CA ALA A 122 -21.06 4.55 12.93
C ALA A 122 -21.42 3.07 13.17
N GLU A 123 -22.53 2.82 13.87
CA GLU A 123 -23.16 1.52 14.17
C GLU A 123 -24.66 1.57 13.85
#